data_AF-A0A117LN47-F1
#
_entry.id   AF-A0A117LN47-F1
#
_cell.length_a   1.000
_cell.length_b   1.000
_cell.length_c   1.000
_cell.angle_alpha   90.00
_cell.angle_beta   90.00
_cell.angle_gamma   90.00
#
_symmetry.space_group_name_H-M   'P 1'
#
loop_
_entity.id
_entity.type
_entity.pdbx_description
1 polymer ?
#
loop_
_entity_poly.entity_id
_entity_poly.type
_entity_poly.pdbx_seq_one_letter_code
_entity_poly.pdbx_strand_id
1 'polypeptide(L)'
;MSKCLFCYQPLTGNEQDFHASCSKKIFGQPTPPSLPYSKDDLETLAWEVIKSQTAITGVQPKLSLHLSGGNKKEGIEQRFTIVGLWGGYILKPPTALYPQLPEVEDLSMHLAQIARIKTAPHSLIRLKSGNLAYVTKRIDRTKKGKLAMEDMCQLTERLTEDKYHGSYEQIAKAILKYSATPGLDVVNFFEMVLFSFLTGNADMHLKNFSLLEHPGLGMTLSPAYDLVNTALVNPDDDEEMALTLNGKKKKLKREDFVAAMNIMKVEEKQQQNIFGKMAKALAKWEEQIDRSFMSEAYKENFKTILKERMHRIQR
;
A
#
# COMPACT_ATOMS: atom_id res chain seq x y z
N MET A 1 19.50 18.91 2.86
CA MET A 1 19.26 18.30 4.19
C MET A 1 18.64 16.92 3.99
N SER A 2 19.12 15.92 4.72
CA SER A 2 18.54 14.56 4.68
C SER A 2 17.12 14.56 5.29
N LYS A 3 16.24 13.72 4.76
CA LYS A 3 14.84 13.58 5.20
C LYS A 3 14.64 12.26 5.92
N CYS A 4 13.67 12.21 6.83
CA CYS A 4 13.26 10.98 7.48
C CYS A 4 12.54 10.05 6.48
N LEU A 5 12.98 8.79 6.39
CA LEU A 5 12.44 7.72 5.54
C LEU A 5 11.01 7.27 5.93
N PHE A 6 10.47 7.76 7.04
CA PHE A 6 9.12 7.44 7.52
C PHE A 6 8.13 8.60 7.41
N CYS A 7 8.56 9.86 7.53
CA CYS A 7 7.62 11.01 7.56
C CYS A 7 7.95 12.10 6.54
N TYR A 8 9.07 11.96 5.83
CA TYR A 8 9.59 12.87 4.80
C TYR A 8 9.96 14.27 5.32
N GLN A 9 9.89 14.51 6.63
CA GLN A 9 10.34 15.76 7.23
C GLN A 9 11.88 15.81 7.34
N PRO A 10 12.49 17.00 7.30
CA PRO A 10 13.93 17.15 7.51
C PRO A 10 14.40 16.51 8.82
N LEU A 11 15.55 15.85 8.76
CA LEU A 11 16.24 15.34 9.95
C LEU A 11 16.95 16.49 10.68
N THR A 12 17.11 16.35 11.99
CA THR A 12 17.75 17.36 12.84
C THR A 12 18.94 16.78 13.59
N GLY A 13 19.97 17.60 13.84
CA GLY A 13 21.15 17.19 14.59
C GLY A 13 21.87 15.99 13.96
N ASN A 14 22.10 14.93 14.75
CA ASN A 14 22.81 13.71 14.35
C ASN A 14 21.87 12.57 13.92
N GLU A 15 20.59 12.86 13.66
CA GLU A 15 19.65 11.83 13.20
C GLU A 15 20.02 11.33 11.80
N GLN A 16 20.05 10.00 11.62
CA GLN A 16 20.31 9.36 10.34
C GLN A 16 19.08 8.56 9.92
N ASP A 17 18.57 8.86 8.72
CA ASP A 17 17.42 8.23 8.06
C ASP A 17 16.07 8.31 8.82
N PHE A 18 16.04 8.44 10.14
CA PHE A 18 14.83 8.44 10.96
C PHE A 18 14.89 9.44 12.09
N HIS A 19 13.76 10.11 12.36
CA HIS A 19 13.54 10.68 13.69
C HIS A 19 13.38 9.54 14.70
N ALA A 20 13.86 9.74 15.93
CA ALA A 20 13.71 8.75 16.99
C ALA A 20 12.23 8.37 17.25
N SER A 21 11.32 9.35 17.15
CA SER A 21 9.88 9.12 17.32
C SER A 21 9.28 8.32 16.15
N CYS A 22 9.75 8.57 14.92
CA CYS A 22 9.32 7.85 13.72
C CYS A 22 9.77 6.39 13.75
N SER A 23 11.05 6.15 14.09
CA SER A 23 11.57 4.80 14.30
C SER A 23 10.76 4.03 15.35
N LYS A 24 10.43 4.67 16.48
CA LYS A 24 9.63 4.04 17.54
C LYS A 24 8.23 3.65 17.07
N LYS A 25 7.61 4.45 16.19
CA LYS A 25 6.28 4.15 15.65
C LYS A 25 6.28 2.89 14.76
N ILE A 26 7.26 2.76 13.87
CA ILE A 26 7.30 1.64 12.91
C ILE A 26 8.03 0.40 13.45
N PHE A 27 9.14 0.56 14.17
CA PHE A 27 10.00 -0.55 14.65
C PHE A 27 9.88 -0.82 16.15
N GLY A 28 9.27 0.09 16.92
CA GLY A 28 9.10 -0.06 18.38
C GLY A 28 10.27 0.43 19.23
N GLN A 29 11.37 0.89 18.61
CA GLN A 29 12.56 1.43 19.28
C GLN A 29 12.97 2.78 18.68
N PRO A 30 13.65 3.67 19.44
CA PRO A 30 14.07 4.98 18.92
C PRO A 30 15.16 4.88 17.85
N THR A 31 16.02 3.86 17.89
CA THR A 31 17.03 3.60 16.88
C THR A 31 16.46 2.63 15.84
N PRO A 32 16.56 2.92 14.53
CA PRO A 32 16.08 2.01 13.51
C PRO A 32 16.91 0.71 13.52
N PRO A 33 16.29 -0.43 13.20
CA PRO A 33 17.00 -1.70 13.11
C PRO A 33 17.98 -1.69 11.93
N SER A 34 19.14 -2.32 12.10
CA SER A 34 20.05 -2.54 10.97
C SER A 34 19.46 -3.54 9.99
N LEU A 35 19.65 -3.29 8.69
CA LEU A 35 19.30 -4.22 7.60
C LEU A 35 20.59 -4.58 6.86
N PRO A 36 21.26 -5.70 7.24
CA PRO A 36 22.62 -5.99 6.81
C PRO A 36 22.73 -6.56 5.37
N TYR A 37 21.69 -6.38 4.55
CA TYR A 37 21.61 -6.93 3.21
C TYR A 37 21.79 -5.82 2.17
N SER A 38 22.64 -6.09 1.18
CA SER A 38 22.78 -5.27 -0.03
C SER A 38 21.68 -5.62 -1.05
N LYS A 39 21.59 -4.83 -2.13
CA LYS A 39 20.70 -5.14 -3.24
C LYS A 39 20.99 -6.53 -3.84
N ASP A 40 22.26 -6.87 -4.05
CA ASP A 40 22.68 -8.12 -4.70
C ASP A 40 22.37 -9.35 -3.81
N ASP A 41 22.52 -9.20 -2.49
CA ASP A 41 22.13 -10.24 -1.52
C ASP A 41 20.62 -10.54 -1.64
N LEU A 42 19.80 -9.49 -1.76
CA LEU A 42 18.35 -9.61 -1.84
C LEU A 42 17.86 -10.10 -3.19
N GLU A 43 18.53 -9.76 -4.29
CA GLU A 43 18.20 -10.31 -5.62
C GLU A 43 18.39 -11.83 -5.65
N THR A 44 19.48 -12.32 -5.06
CA THR A 44 19.74 -13.77 -4.95
C THR A 44 18.65 -14.48 -4.16
N LEU A 45 18.30 -13.95 -2.97
CA LEU A 45 17.26 -14.52 -2.11
C LEU A 45 15.85 -14.40 -2.71
N ALA A 46 15.57 -13.30 -3.40
CA ALA A 46 14.33 -13.10 -4.15
C ALA A 46 14.16 -14.16 -5.23
N TRP A 47 15.22 -14.48 -5.97
CA TRP A 47 15.20 -15.54 -6.97
C TRP A 47 14.90 -16.91 -6.37
N GLU A 48 15.43 -17.24 -5.19
CA GLU A 48 15.10 -18.47 -4.48
C GLU A 48 13.63 -18.52 -4.07
N VAL A 49 13.09 -17.41 -3.56
CA VAL A 49 11.67 -17.30 -3.19
C VAL A 49 10.77 -17.43 -4.42
N ILE A 50 11.10 -16.75 -5.53
CA ILE A 50 10.33 -16.84 -6.78
C ILE A 50 10.39 -18.26 -7.35
N LYS A 51 11.53 -18.96 -7.31
CA LYS A 51 11.62 -20.36 -7.74
C LYS A 51 10.77 -21.30 -6.88
N SER A 52 10.62 -20.99 -5.59
CA SER A 52 9.80 -21.79 -4.66
C SER A 52 8.30 -21.54 -4.78
N GLN A 53 7.89 -20.41 -5.36
CA GLN A 53 6.50 -20.06 -5.63
C GLN A 53 6.19 -20.39 -7.08
N THR A 54 5.15 -21.19 -7.34
CA THR A 54 4.76 -21.58 -8.70
C THR A 54 4.53 -20.32 -9.54
N ALA A 55 5.44 -20.12 -10.50
CA ALA A 55 5.63 -19.02 -11.43
C ALA A 55 4.44 -18.06 -11.66
N ILE A 56 4.61 -16.80 -11.25
CA ILE A 56 3.96 -15.65 -11.90
C ILE A 56 5.07 -14.67 -12.28
N THR A 57 5.32 -14.54 -13.57
CA THR A 57 6.30 -13.60 -14.14
C THR A 57 5.91 -12.15 -13.83
N GLY A 58 6.87 -11.31 -13.42
CA GLY A 58 6.63 -9.87 -13.18
C GLY A 58 6.23 -9.49 -11.75
N VAL A 59 6.10 -10.44 -10.82
CA VAL A 59 5.79 -10.14 -9.41
C VAL A 59 7.04 -9.64 -8.69
N GLN A 60 6.93 -8.46 -8.05
CA GLN A 60 7.99 -7.94 -7.18
C GLN A 60 8.23 -8.93 -6.02
N PRO A 61 9.48 -9.34 -5.76
CA PRO A 61 9.78 -10.25 -4.66
C PRO A 61 9.39 -9.61 -3.32
N LYS A 62 8.80 -10.42 -2.44
CA LYS A 62 8.40 -10.02 -1.09
C LYS A 62 9.09 -10.93 -0.10
N LEU A 63 9.90 -10.35 0.79
CA LEU A 63 10.66 -11.09 1.80
C LEU A 63 10.05 -10.86 3.18
N SER A 64 9.83 -11.93 3.95
CA SER A 64 9.36 -11.80 5.33
C SER A 64 10.53 -11.51 6.27
N LEU A 65 10.39 -10.49 7.11
CA LEU A 65 11.41 -10.06 8.06
C LEU A 65 10.94 -10.21 9.50
N HIS A 66 11.86 -10.60 10.38
CA HIS A 66 11.71 -10.57 11.83
C HIS A 66 12.69 -9.57 12.43
N LEU A 67 12.25 -8.85 13.48
CA LEU A 67 13.13 -8.01 14.30
C LEU A 67 13.79 -8.88 15.36
N SER A 68 15.06 -9.17 15.18
CA SER A 68 15.89 -9.90 16.13
C SER A 68 16.71 -8.93 17.00
N GLY A 69 17.00 -9.30 18.24
CA GLY A 69 17.79 -8.47 19.18
C GLY A 69 16.96 -7.38 19.88
N GLY A 70 17.63 -6.45 20.58
CA GLY A 70 16.98 -5.39 21.36
C GLY A 70 16.95 -5.61 22.88
N ASN A 71 17.77 -6.52 23.39
CA ASN A 71 17.96 -6.66 24.83
C ASN A 71 18.91 -5.55 25.32
N LYS A 72 18.35 -4.43 25.81
CA LYS A 72 19.12 -3.26 26.28
C LYS A 72 20.21 -3.61 27.31
N LYS A 73 20.06 -4.74 28.03
CA LYS A 73 21.02 -5.22 29.03
C LYS A 73 22.31 -5.80 28.43
N GLU A 74 22.31 -6.17 27.15
CA GLU A 74 23.44 -6.84 26.48
C GLU A 74 24.07 -6.01 25.36
N GLY A 75 23.61 -4.77 25.14
CA GLY A 75 24.15 -3.90 24.09
C GLY A 75 23.87 -4.37 22.65
N ILE A 76 23.01 -5.37 22.46
CA ILE A 76 22.70 -5.93 21.14
C ILE A 76 21.71 -5.03 20.42
N GLU A 77 22.19 -4.34 19.38
CA GLU A 77 21.35 -3.56 18.47
C GLU A 77 20.31 -4.42 17.76
N GLN A 78 19.14 -3.82 17.52
CA GLN A 78 18.06 -4.49 16.82
C GLN A 78 18.43 -4.64 15.34
N ARG A 79 18.16 -5.81 14.75
CA ARG A 79 18.42 -6.06 13.33
C ARG A 79 17.27 -6.80 12.67
N PHE A 80 17.11 -6.57 11.38
CA PHE A 80 16.24 -7.37 10.55
C PHE A 80 16.94 -8.65 10.11
N THR A 81 16.21 -9.76 10.24
CA THR A 81 16.60 -11.08 9.73
C THR A 81 15.51 -11.59 8.80
N ILE A 82 15.89 -12.13 7.65
CA ILE A 82 14.95 -12.78 6.74
C ILE A 82 14.49 -14.08 7.38
N VAL A 83 13.18 -14.29 7.39
CA VAL A 83 12.52 -15.48 7.95
C VAL A 83 11.43 -15.95 7.00
N GLY A 84 10.91 -17.15 7.22
CA GLY A 84 9.73 -17.65 6.52
C GLY A 84 8.42 -16.99 7.00
N LEU A 85 7.39 -17.81 7.19
CA LEU A 85 5.99 -17.39 7.43
C LEU A 85 5.72 -16.57 8.72
N TRP A 86 6.72 -16.47 9.60
CA TRP A 86 6.61 -15.90 10.95
C TRP A 86 7.09 -14.44 11.06
N GLY A 87 7.56 -13.85 9.96
CA GLY A 87 8.00 -12.46 9.95
C GLY A 87 6.89 -11.49 10.36
N GLY A 88 7.25 -10.48 11.15
CA GLY A 88 6.35 -9.38 11.53
C GLY A 88 6.31 -8.24 10.50
N TYR A 89 7.22 -8.27 9.54
CA TYR A 89 7.38 -7.27 8.50
C TYR A 89 7.52 -7.94 7.14
N ILE A 90 7.18 -7.20 6.08
CA ILE A 90 7.42 -7.55 4.69
C ILE A 90 8.34 -6.49 4.10
N LEU A 91 9.44 -6.94 3.49
CA LEU A 91 10.37 -6.13 2.73
C LEU A 91 10.13 -6.34 1.24
N LYS A 92 10.07 -5.23 0.52
CA LYS A 92 10.01 -5.17 -0.93
C LYS A 92 11.26 -4.45 -1.44
N PRO A 93 12.26 -5.19 -1.95
CA PRO A 93 13.50 -4.59 -2.42
C PRO A 93 13.29 -3.77 -3.69
N PRO A 94 14.24 -2.88 -4.02
CA PRO A 94 14.28 -2.24 -5.33
C PRO A 94 14.47 -3.29 -6.42
N THR A 95 13.92 -3.04 -7.59
CA THR A 95 14.05 -3.91 -8.77
C THR A 95 14.60 -3.11 -9.94
N ALA A 96 15.37 -3.76 -10.81
CA ALA A 96 15.84 -3.15 -12.05
C ALA A 96 14.71 -2.94 -13.07
N LEU A 97 13.65 -3.76 -13.01
CA LEU A 97 12.52 -3.71 -13.94
C LEU A 97 11.67 -2.44 -13.75
N TYR A 98 11.49 -2.02 -12.50
CA TYR A 98 10.66 -0.87 -12.14
C TYR A 98 11.47 0.10 -11.26
N PRO A 99 12.11 1.11 -11.86
CA PRO A 99 12.90 2.09 -11.11
C PRO A 99 12.06 2.81 -10.05
N GLN A 100 12.65 3.07 -8.89
CA GLN A 100 12.04 3.82 -7.79
C GLN A 100 10.71 3.23 -7.26
N LEU A 101 10.41 1.96 -7.55
CA LEU A 101 9.18 1.29 -7.12
C LEU A 101 8.96 1.35 -5.59
N PRO A 102 9.97 1.12 -4.73
CA PRO A 102 9.82 1.32 -3.29
C PRO A 102 9.35 2.72 -2.89
N GLU A 103 9.95 3.75 -3.48
CA GLU A 103 9.65 5.16 -3.22
C GLU A 103 8.24 5.53 -3.70
N VAL A 104 7.82 4.99 -4.86
CA VAL A 104 6.47 5.16 -5.40
C VAL A 104 5.43 4.52 -4.48
N GLU A 105 5.66 3.31 -4.01
CA GLU A 105 4.75 2.62 -3.08
C GLU A 105 4.65 3.37 -1.74
N ASP A 106 5.77 3.77 -1.14
CA ASP A 106 5.77 4.48 0.14
C ASP A 106 5.05 5.83 0.04
N LEU A 107 5.28 6.57 -1.05
CA LEU A 107 4.58 7.81 -1.33
C LEU A 107 3.07 7.58 -1.47
N SER A 108 2.64 6.62 -2.29
CA SER A 108 1.22 6.30 -2.47
C SER A 108 0.54 5.96 -1.14
N MET A 109 1.21 5.19 -0.28
CA MET A 109 0.72 4.88 1.07
C MET A 109 0.62 6.13 1.96
N HIS A 110 1.57 7.07 1.86
CA HIS A 110 1.48 8.38 2.53
C HIS A 110 0.31 9.24 2.01
N LEU A 111 0.07 9.26 0.70
CA LEU A 111 -1.06 10.00 0.12
C LEU A 111 -2.40 9.43 0.65
N ALA A 112 -2.51 8.11 0.78
CA ALA A 112 -3.68 7.47 1.38
C ALA A 112 -3.89 7.92 2.84
N GLN A 113 -2.83 8.01 3.64
CA GLN A 113 -2.90 8.52 5.02
C GLN A 113 -3.35 10.00 5.08
N ILE A 114 -2.87 10.86 4.16
CA ILE A 114 -3.30 12.27 4.07
C ILE A 114 -4.80 12.35 3.78
N ALA A 115 -5.31 11.47 2.92
CA ALA A 115 -6.74 11.32 2.66
C ALA A 115 -7.48 10.49 3.72
N ARG A 116 -6.86 10.24 4.89
CA ARG A 116 -7.44 9.50 6.03
C ARG A 116 -7.97 8.11 5.66
N ILE A 117 -7.34 7.45 4.70
CA ILE A 117 -7.52 6.02 4.45
C ILE A 117 -6.61 5.29 5.43
N LYS A 118 -7.13 4.28 6.14
CA LYS A 118 -6.32 3.46 7.04
C LYS A 118 -5.34 2.66 6.20
N THR A 119 -4.04 2.72 6.51
CA THR A 119 -3.00 1.94 5.83
C THR A 119 -2.26 1.02 6.79
N ALA A 120 -1.72 -0.08 6.26
CA ALA A 120 -0.73 -0.86 6.99
C ALA A 120 0.48 0.05 7.35
N PRO A 121 1.07 -0.08 8.55
CA PRO A 121 2.26 0.70 8.88
C PRO A 121 3.37 0.44 7.86
N HIS A 122 3.95 1.49 7.32
CA HIS A 122 4.92 1.41 6.24
C HIS A 122 6.06 2.41 6.46
N SER A 123 7.15 2.22 5.73
CA SER A 123 8.31 3.12 5.70
C SER A 123 9.21 2.73 4.52
N LEU A 124 10.05 3.67 4.10
CA LEU A 124 11.30 3.30 3.41
C LEU A 124 12.34 2.82 4.43
N ILE A 125 13.26 1.97 3.99
CA ILE A 125 14.45 1.56 4.72
C ILE A 125 15.64 1.48 3.78
N ARG A 126 16.83 1.85 4.27
CA ARG A 126 18.06 1.82 3.47
C ARG A 126 18.73 0.45 3.55
N LEU A 127 19.05 -0.11 2.38
CA LEU A 127 19.88 -1.31 2.24
C LEU A 127 21.34 -0.99 2.53
N LYS A 128 22.16 -2.01 2.77
CA LYS A 128 23.62 -1.86 2.93
C LYS A 128 24.29 -1.21 1.71
N SER A 129 23.74 -1.43 0.51
CA SER A 129 24.20 -0.80 -0.74
C SER A 129 23.77 0.67 -0.90
N GLY A 130 22.98 1.22 0.04
CA GLY A 130 22.49 2.60 0.00
C GLY A 130 21.15 2.78 -0.72
N ASN A 131 20.71 1.80 -1.53
CA ASN A 131 19.38 1.81 -2.17
C ASN A 131 18.26 1.80 -1.14
N LEU A 132 17.11 2.37 -1.49
CA LEU A 132 15.91 2.31 -0.67
C LEU A 132 15.10 1.05 -1.01
N ALA A 133 14.51 0.46 0.01
CA ALA A 133 13.53 -0.60 -0.05
C ALA A 133 12.28 -0.18 0.72
N TYR A 134 11.15 -0.78 0.39
CA TYR A 134 9.90 -0.54 1.07
C TYR A 134 9.71 -1.60 2.15
N VAL A 135 9.33 -1.18 3.36
CA VAL A 135 9.03 -2.10 4.46
C VAL A 135 7.66 -1.79 5.02
N THR A 136 6.84 -2.83 5.20
CA THR A 136 5.54 -2.72 5.86
C THR A 136 5.42 -3.71 7.01
N LYS A 137 4.71 -3.32 8.06
CA LYS A 137 4.40 -4.19 9.18
C LYS A 137 3.14 -4.99 8.87
N ARG A 138 3.19 -6.29 9.12
CA ARG A 138 2.03 -7.17 8.96
C ARG A 138 0.93 -6.79 9.96
N ILE A 139 -0.26 -6.51 9.43
CA ILE A 139 -1.46 -6.18 10.20
C ILE A 139 -2.17 -7.41 10.76
N ASP A 140 -1.92 -8.59 10.20
CA ASP A 140 -2.43 -9.89 10.65
C ASP A 140 -1.53 -10.56 11.72
N ARG A 141 -0.62 -9.79 12.33
CA ARG A 141 0.29 -10.26 13.38
C ARG A 141 0.17 -9.37 14.62
N THR A 142 -0.12 -9.99 15.76
CA THR A 142 -0.19 -9.32 17.06
C THR A 142 0.75 -10.00 18.05
N LYS A 143 0.94 -9.39 19.24
CA LYS A 143 1.65 -10.03 20.36
C LYS A 143 0.98 -11.32 20.85
N LYS A 144 -0.33 -11.48 20.60
CA LYS A 144 -1.11 -12.64 21.02
C LYS A 144 -1.16 -13.76 19.97
N GLY A 145 -0.67 -13.50 18.76
CA GLY A 145 -0.70 -14.46 17.66
C GLY A 145 -1.13 -13.85 16.33
N LYS A 146 -1.41 -14.73 15.38
CA LYS A 146 -1.91 -14.40 14.04
C LYS A 146 -3.43 -14.15 14.10
N LEU A 147 -3.88 -13.10 13.41
CA LEU A 147 -5.30 -12.82 13.17
C LEU A 147 -5.72 -13.46 11.83
N ALA A 148 -6.98 -13.87 11.72
CA ALA A 148 -7.52 -14.28 10.43
C ALA A 148 -7.59 -13.09 9.47
N MET A 149 -7.15 -13.29 8.23
CA MET A 149 -7.20 -12.29 7.17
C MET A 149 -7.45 -13.03 5.87
N GLU A 150 -8.51 -12.66 5.17
CA GLU A 150 -8.94 -13.31 3.94
C GLU A 150 -9.07 -12.28 2.83
N ASP A 151 -8.43 -12.56 1.69
CA ASP A 151 -8.50 -11.70 0.52
C ASP A 151 -9.79 -11.93 -0.29
N MET A 152 -10.12 -11.02 -1.22
CA MET A 152 -11.38 -11.14 -1.96
C MET A 152 -11.38 -12.29 -2.96
N CYS A 153 -10.25 -12.87 -3.35
CA CYS A 153 -10.27 -14.15 -4.09
C CYS A 153 -10.84 -15.24 -3.19
N GLN A 154 -10.35 -15.35 -1.95
CA GLN A 154 -10.83 -16.35 -0.99
C GLN A 154 -12.31 -16.15 -0.64
N LEU A 155 -12.70 -14.94 -0.27
CA LEU A 155 -14.08 -14.61 0.14
C LEU A 155 -15.11 -14.79 -0.99
N THR A 156 -14.65 -14.74 -2.25
CA THR A 156 -15.49 -14.94 -3.43
C THR A 156 -15.24 -16.27 -4.14
N GLU A 157 -14.55 -17.20 -3.48
CA GLU A 157 -14.30 -18.58 -3.94
C GLU A 157 -13.61 -18.64 -5.32
N ARG A 158 -12.69 -17.72 -5.58
CA ARG A 158 -11.90 -17.63 -6.81
C ARG A 158 -10.48 -18.13 -6.62
N LEU A 159 -9.93 -18.73 -7.67
CA LEU A 159 -8.52 -19.09 -7.75
C LEU A 159 -7.64 -17.83 -7.80
N THR A 160 -6.37 -17.96 -7.40
CA THR A 160 -5.43 -16.82 -7.43
C THR A 160 -5.15 -16.33 -8.86
N GLU A 161 -5.23 -17.22 -9.84
CA GLU A 161 -5.11 -16.89 -11.27
C GLU A 161 -6.24 -15.97 -11.75
N ASP A 162 -7.41 -16.06 -11.11
CA ASP A 162 -8.59 -15.24 -11.40
C ASP A 162 -8.61 -13.89 -10.67
N LYS A 163 -7.48 -13.46 -10.10
CA LYS A 163 -7.41 -12.20 -9.34
C LYS A 163 -7.86 -10.97 -10.13
N TYR A 164 -7.74 -10.98 -11.45
CA TYR A 164 -8.19 -9.90 -12.36
C TYR A 164 -9.62 -10.11 -12.92
N HIS A 165 -10.25 -11.26 -12.64
CA HIS A 165 -11.58 -11.63 -13.14
C HIS A 165 -12.67 -11.27 -12.14
N GLY A 166 -12.99 -9.98 -12.08
CA GLY A 166 -14.09 -9.49 -11.26
C GLY A 166 -14.39 -8.00 -11.43
N SER A 167 -15.27 -7.50 -10.55
CA SER A 167 -15.64 -6.09 -10.49
C SER A 167 -15.55 -5.54 -9.07
N TYR A 168 -15.39 -4.24 -8.93
CA TYR A 168 -15.38 -3.60 -7.62
C TYR A 168 -16.74 -3.73 -6.90
N GLU A 169 -17.84 -3.81 -7.63
CA GLU A 169 -19.17 -4.10 -7.06
C GLU A 169 -19.25 -5.52 -6.50
N GLN A 170 -18.54 -6.50 -7.06
CA GLN A 170 -18.45 -7.84 -6.48
C GLN A 170 -17.70 -7.82 -5.14
N ILE A 171 -16.63 -7.04 -5.04
CA ILE A 171 -15.93 -6.83 -3.75
C ILE A 171 -16.86 -6.18 -2.74
N ALA A 172 -17.55 -5.09 -3.12
CA ALA A 172 -18.48 -4.41 -2.23
C ALA A 172 -19.63 -5.33 -1.75
N LYS A 173 -20.13 -6.22 -2.61
CA LYS A 173 -21.09 -7.28 -2.22
C LYS A 173 -20.50 -8.26 -1.21
N ALA A 174 -19.24 -8.66 -1.38
CA ALA A 174 -18.56 -9.54 -0.42
C ALA A 174 -18.36 -8.83 0.94
N ILE A 175 -17.99 -7.55 0.93
CA ILE A 175 -17.92 -6.73 2.15
C ILE A 175 -19.27 -6.65 2.84
N LEU A 176 -20.36 -6.39 2.10
CA LEU A 176 -21.71 -6.36 2.66
C LEU A 176 -22.12 -7.69 3.31
N LYS A 177 -21.64 -8.81 2.75
CA LYS A 177 -21.97 -10.17 3.23
C LYS A 177 -21.17 -10.57 4.46
N TYR A 178 -19.87 -10.26 4.50
CA TYR A 178 -18.94 -10.86 5.47
C TYR A 178 -18.38 -9.88 6.51
N SER A 179 -18.48 -8.56 6.29
CA SER A 179 -18.03 -7.58 7.27
C SER A 179 -18.99 -7.50 8.46
N ALA A 180 -18.44 -7.34 9.66
CA ALA A 180 -19.15 -6.99 10.88
C ALA A 180 -19.63 -5.53 10.89
N THR A 181 -19.06 -4.66 10.03
CA THR A 181 -19.42 -3.24 9.88
C THR A 181 -19.66 -2.86 8.42
N PRO A 182 -20.63 -3.50 7.74
CA PRO A 182 -20.70 -3.51 6.28
C PRO A 182 -20.91 -2.12 5.66
N GLY A 183 -21.80 -1.29 6.21
CA GLY A 183 -22.06 0.05 5.66
C GLY A 183 -20.84 0.98 5.73
N LEU A 184 -20.11 0.95 6.85
CA LEU A 184 -18.88 1.72 7.01
C LEU A 184 -17.77 1.20 6.09
N ASP A 185 -17.64 -0.12 5.97
CA ASP A 185 -16.59 -0.73 5.17
C ASP A 185 -16.82 -0.57 3.67
N VAL A 186 -18.06 -0.55 3.19
CA VAL A 186 -18.37 -0.21 1.79
C VAL A 186 -17.96 1.24 1.48
N VAL A 187 -18.20 2.18 2.39
CA VAL A 187 -17.76 3.58 2.21
C VAL A 187 -16.23 3.64 2.16
N ASN A 188 -15.54 3.03 3.14
CA ASN A 188 -14.07 2.99 3.17
C ASN A 188 -13.48 2.30 1.94
N PHE A 189 -14.14 1.26 1.43
CA PHE A 189 -13.76 0.57 0.21
C PHE A 189 -13.86 1.49 -1.01
N PHE A 190 -14.97 2.21 -1.20
CA PHE A 190 -15.09 3.15 -2.32
C PHE A 190 -14.15 4.35 -2.21
N GLU A 191 -13.79 4.79 -1.00
CA GLU A 191 -12.68 5.74 -0.82
C GLU A 191 -11.37 5.18 -1.38
N MET A 192 -11.07 3.91 -1.10
CA MET A 192 -9.86 3.24 -1.60
C MET A 192 -9.90 3.02 -3.12
N VAL A 193 -11.05 2.67 -3.69
CA VAL A 193 -11.21 2.51 -5.16
C VAL A 193 -11.02 3.86 -5.87
N LEU A 194 -11.65 4.93 -5.37
CA LEU A 194 -11.46 6.27 -5.92
C LEU A 194 -10.02 6.76 -5.77
N PHE A 195 -9.41 6.53 -4.61
CA PHE A 195 -8.00 6.86 -4.37
C PHE A 195 -7.07 6.12 -5.35
N SER A 196 -7.29 4.83 -5.55
CA SER A 196 -6.47 3.99 -6.44
C SER A 196 -6.56 4.47 -7.88
N PHE A 197 -7.78 4.81 -8.32
CA PHE A 197 -7.97 5.48 -9.60
C PHE A 197 -7.19 6.80 -9.63
N LEU A 198 -7.43 7.74 -8.72
CA LEU A 198 -6.79 9.06 -8.76
C LEU A 198 -5.26 9.02 -8.75
N THR A 199 -4.68 8.08 -8.02
CA THR A 199 -3.24 7.93 -7.87
C THR A 199 -2.59 7.04 -8.92
N GLY A 200 -3.32 6.55 -9.93
CA GLY A 200 -2.70 5.79 -11.01
C GLY A 200 -2.46 4.31 -10.72
N ASN A 201 -3.12 3.73 -9.71
CA ASN A 201 -2.96 2.31 -9.38
C ASN A 201 -3.91 1.42 -10.20
N ALA A 202 -3.39 0.93 -11.33
CA ALA A 202 -4.09 0.02 -12.23
C ALA A 202 -3.97 -1.47 -11.83
N ASP A 203 -3.28 -1.82 -10.74
CA ASP A 203 -3.09 -3.21 -10.29
C ASP A 203 -3.86 -3.54 -8.99
N MET A 204 -4.88 -2.75 -8.63
CA MET A 204 -5.77 -3.04 -7.48
C MET A 204 -6.79 -4.14 -7.78
N HIS A 205 -6.31 -5.38 -7.78
CA HIS A 205 -7.10 -6.58 -8.08
C HIS A 205 -7.67 -7.24 -6.81
N LEU A 206 -8.40 -8.35 -6.94
CA LEU A 206 -9.13 -8.99 -5.82
C LEU A 206 -8.24 -9.26 -4.58
N LYS A 207 -6.97 -9.63 -4.77
CA LYS A 207 -6.06 -9.94 -3.65
C LYS A 207 -5.53 -8.72 -2.87
N ASN A 208 -5.75 -7.49 -3.36
CA ASN A 208 -5.37 -6.25 -2.66
C ASN A 208 -6.44 -5.76 -1.68
N PHE A 209 -7.59 -6.44 -1.64
CA PHE A 209 -8.66 -6.16 -0.72
C PHE A 209 -8.81 -7.37 0.20
N SER A 210 -8.85 -7.15 1.50
CA SER A 210 -9.03 -8.21 2.48
C SER A 210 -9.98 -7.78 3.59
N LEU A 211 -10.63 -8.76 4.21
CA LEU A 211 -11.19 -8.59 5.53
C LEU A 211 -10.20 -9.13 6.56
N LEU A 212 -10.04 -8.40 7.67
CA LEU A 212 -9.16 -8.73 8.79
C LEU A 212 -10.01 -8.93 10.03
N GLU A 213 -9.67 -9.95 10.82
CA GLU A 213 -10.29 -10.22 12.10
C GLU A 213 -9.94 -9.13 13.12
N HIS A 214 -10.99 -8.56 13.72
CA HIS A 214 -10.90 -7.72 14.90
C HIS A 214 -11.46 -8.47 16.10
N PRO A 215 -10.62 -8.85 17.09
CA PRO A 215 -11.06 -9.62 18.25
C PRO A 215 -12.23 -8.95 18.98
N GLY A 216 -13.33 -9.70 19.14
CA GLY A 216 -14.56 -9.22 19.79
C GLY A 216 -15.52 -8.46 18.87
N LEU A 217 -15.15 -8.18 17.62
CA LEU A 217 -16.01 -7.53 16.62
C LEU A 217 -16.35 -8.47 15.45
N GLY A 218 -15.35 -9.18 14.92
CA GLY A 218 -15.45 -10.01 13.72
C GLY A 218 -14.58 -9.46 12.58
N MET A 219 -14.87 -9.89 11.36
CA MET A 219 -14.13 -9.48 10.16
C MET A 219 -14.51 -8.05 9.75
N THR A 220 -13.56 -7.17 9.52
CA THR A 220 -13.81 -5.84 8.90
C THR A 220 -12.80 -5.55 7.81
N LEU A 221 -13.05 -4.56 6.97
CA LEU A 221 -12.11 -4.16 5.90
C LEU A 221 -10.74 -3.86 6.50
N SER A 222 -9.71 -4.54 5.98
CA SER A 222 -8.35 -4.36 6.44
C SER A 222 -7.85 -2.94 6.12
N PRO A 223 -6.87 -2.41 6.88
CA PRO A 223 -6.05 -1.30 6.40
C PRO A 223 -5.51 -1.60 4.99
N ALA A 224 -5.43 -0.56 4.16
CA ALA A 224 -4.92 -0.64 2.80
C ALA A 224 -3.43 -1.04 2.80
N TYR A 225 -3.04 -1.80 1.79
CA TYR A 225 -1.67 -2.25 1.53
C TYR A 225 -1.47 -2.36 0.01
N ASP A 226 -0.21 -2.44 -0.44
CA ASP A 226 0.13 -2.58 -1.86
C ASP A 226 -0.47 -1.46 -2.75
N LEU A 227 -0.51 -0.22 -2.24
CA LEU A 227 -0.92 0.95 -3.02
C LEU A 227 0.27 1.47 -3.81
N VAL A 228 0.26 1.35 -5.14
CA VAL A 228 1.38 1.72 -6.02
C VAL A 228 0.85 2.45 -7.25
N ASN A 229 1.46 3.57 -7.63
CA ASN A 229 1.12 4.24 -8.89
C ASN A 229 1.73 3.43 -10.06
N THR A 230 1.03 2.40 -10.52
CA THR A 230 1.52 1.52 -11.59
C THR A 230 1.62 2.23 -12.93
N ALA A 231 0.73 3.19 -13.20
CA ALA A 231 0.80 4.04 -14.39
C ALA A 231 2.09 4.88 -14.47
N LEU A 232 2.75 5.15 -13.34
CA LEU A 232 4.02 5.87 -13.28
C LEU A 232 5.23 4.96 -13.54
N VAL A 233 5.22 3.74 -12.99
CA VAL A 233 6.35 2.80 -13.09
C VAL A 233 6.27 1.89 -14.32
N ASN A 234 5.08 1.74 -14.91
CA ASN A 234 4.80 0.96 -16.10
C ASN A 234 3.87 1.75 -17.05
N PRO A 235 4.37 2.80 -17.70
CA PRO A 235 3.55 3.70 -18.53
C PRO A 235 2.99 3.06 -19.81
N ASP A 236 3.52 1.90 -20.22
CA ASP A 236 3.03 1.14 -21.38
C ASP A 236 1.72 0.39 -21.09
N ASP A 237 1.38 0.19 -19.81
CA ASP A 237 0.08 -0.36 -19.42
C ASP A 237 -0.99 0.73 -19.46
N ASP A 238 -1.93 0.56 -20.40
CA ASP A 238 -2.97 1.55 -20.68
C ASP A 238 -4.27 1.32 -19.89
N GLU A 239 -4.31 0.32 -19.00
CA GLU A 239 -5.41 0.11 -18.06
C GLU A 239 -5.45 1.21 -16.97
N GLU A 240 -6.65 1.68 -16.61
CA GLU A 240 -6.79 2.65 -15.52
C GLU A 240 -7.06 1.97 -14.17
N MET A 241 -7.63 0.76 -14.21
CA MET A 241 -8.07 -0.05 -13.07
C MET A 241 -7.95 -1.56 -13.37
N ALA A 242 -7.58 -2.36 -12.37
CA ALA A 242 -7.43 -3.81 -12.53
C ALA A 242 -8.75 -4.56 -12.75
N LEU A 243 -9.81 -4.11 -12.07
CA LEU A 243 -11.15 -4.70 -12.11
C LEU A 243 -12.14 -3.73 -12.77
N THR A 244 -13.28 -4.25 -13.23
CA THR A 244 -14.31 -3.38 -13.80
C THR A 244 -14.99 -2.54 -12.71
N LEU A 245 -15.32 -1.30 -13.07
CA LEU A 245 -16.20 -0.39 -12.35
C LEU A 245 -17.27 0.08 -13.34
N ASN A 246 -18.54 -0.17 -13.03
CA ASN A 246 -19.64 0.09 -13.97
C ASN A 246 -19.39 -0.55 -15.35
N GLY A 247 -18.83 -1.77 -15.36
CA GLY A 247 -18.49 -2.52 -16.57
C GLY A 247 -17.26 -2.00 -17.35
N LYS A 248 -16.51 -1.03 -16.82
CA LYS A 248 -15.37 -0.40 -17.50
C LYS A 248 -14.08 -0.51 -16.70
N LYS A 249 -12.94 -0.58 -17.41
CA LYS A 249 -11.59 -0.45 -16.81
C LYS A 249 -10.83 0.81 -17.27
N LYS A 250 -11.34 1.50 -18.30
CA LYS A 250 -10.75 2.68 -18.93
C LYS A 250 -11.80 3.76 -19.16
N LYS A 251 -11.35 5.00 -19.37
CA LYS A 251 -12.20 6.18 -19.62
C LYS A 251 -13.23 6.41 -18.52
N LEU A 252 -12.87 6.05 -17.28
CA LEU A 252 -13.74 6.20 -16.11
C LEU A 252 -14.05 7.67 -15.81
N LYS A 253 -15.29 7.96 -15.48
CA LYS A 253 -15.72 9.30 -15.07
C LYS A 253 -16.44 9.25 -13.73
N ARG A 254 -16.75 10.43 -13.17
CA ARG A 254 -17.50 10.55 -11.92
C ARG A 254 -18.76 9.68 -11.90
N GLU A 255 -19.49 9.63 -13.01
CA GLU A 255 -20.75 8.89 -13.15
C GLU A 255 -20.56 7.38 -12.97
N ASP A 256 -19.41 6.83 -13.36
CA ASP A 256 -19.13 5.40 -13.20
C ASP A 256 -18.96 5.03 -11.72
N PHE A 257 -18.31 5.88 -10.94
CA PHE A 257 -18.22 5.71 -9.48
C PHE A 257 -19.58 5.89 -8.80
N VAL A 258 -20.35 6.90 -9.20
CA VAL A 258 -21.71 7.14 -8.69
C VAL A 258 -22.62 5.95 -9.00
N ALA A 259 -22.58 5.42 -10.21
CA ALA A 259 -23.34 4.24 -10.60
C ALA A 259 -23.00 3.02 -9.72
N ALA A 260 -21.70 2.71 -9.55
CA ALA A 260 -21.27 1.62 -8.69
C ALA A 260 -21.70 1.79 -7.22
N MET A 261 -21.59 3.00 -6.68
CA MET A 261 -22.01 3.35 -5.32
C MET A 261 -23.54 3.24 -5.14
N ASN A 262 -24.32 3.64 -6.15
CA ASN A 262 -25.78 3.52 -6.15
C ASN A 262 -26.24 2.06 -6.12
N ILE A 263 -25.58 1.16 -6.87
CA ILE A 263 -25.89 -0.29 -6.83
C ILE A 263 -25.69 -0.82 -5.41
N MET A 264 -24.68 -0.32 -4.69
CA MET A 264 -24.38 -0.68 -3.30
C MET A 264 -25.18 0.11 -2.26
N LYS A 265 -26.12 0.96 -2.70
CA LYS A 265 -26.97 1.80 -1.84
C LYS A 265 -26.19 2.73 -0.90
N VAL A 266 -25.05 3.24 -1.35
CA VAL A 266 -24.31 4.29 -0.63
C VAL A 266 -25.09 5.60 -0.75
N GLU A 267 -25.41 6.24 0.37
CA GLU A 267 -26.20 7.48 0.41
C GLU A 267 -25.51 8.62 -0.34
N GLU A 268 -26.28 9.48 -1.01
CA GLU A 268 -25.72 10.58 -1.83
C GLU A 268 -24.74 11.47 -1.03
N LYS A 269 -25.09 11.78 0.22
CA LYS A 269 -24.21 12.54 1.13
C LYS A 269 -22.87 11.83 1.38
N GLN A 270 -22.87 10.50 1.50
CA GLN A 270 -21.64 9.71 1.64
C GLN A 270 -20.83 9.75 0.35
N GLN A 271 -21.47 9.64 -0.82
CA GLN A 271 -20.79 9.77 -2.12
C GLN A 271 -20.11 11.14 -2.26
N GLN A 272 -20.83 12.22 -1.97
CA GLN A 272 -20.29 13.59 -1.98
C GLN A 272 -19.10 13.74 -1.02
N ASN A 273 -19.18 13.13 0.17
CA ASN A 273 -18.08 13.11 1.12
C ASN A 273 -16.84 12.37 0.58
N ILE A 274 -17.02 11.22 -0.08
CA ILE A 274 -15.92 10.45 -0.69
C ILE A 274 -15.16 11.31 -1.71
N PHE A 275 -15.87 11.93 -2.66
CA PHE A 275 -15.23 12.83 -3.64
C PHE A 275 -14.61 14.06 -2.98
N GLY A 276 -15.35 14.70 -2.06
CA GLY A 276 -14.90 15.90 -1.36
C GLY A 276 -13.66 15.66 -0.51
N LYS A 277 -13.50 14.46 0.05
CA LYS A 277 -12.30 14.05 0.82
C LYS A 277 -11.05 14.06 -0.06
N MET A 278 -11.13 13.50 -1.27
CA MET A 278 -10.00 13.48 -2.20
C MET A 278 -9.67 14.86 -2.74
N ALA A 279 -10.69 15.65 -3.10
CA ALA A 279 -10.49 17.02 -3.56
C ALA A 279 -9.79 17.90 -2.49
N LYS A 280 -10.18 17.77 -1.22
CA LYS A 280 -9.55 18.49 -0.09
C LYS A 280 -8.11 18.02 0.19
N ALA A 281 -7.74 16.81 -0.20
CA ALA A 281 -6.41 16.25 -0.01
C ALA A 281 -5.40 16.72 -1.08
N LEU A 282 -5.87 17.16 -2.26
CA LEU A 282 -5.04 17.43 -3.43
C LEU A 282 -3.82 18.32 -3.15
N ALA A 283 -4.02 19.48 -2.52
CA ALA A 283 -2.91 20.40 -2.23
C ALA A 283 -1.84 19.75 -1.33
N LYS A 284 -2.27 19.01 -0.30
CA LYS A 284 -1.35 18.29 0.59
C LYS A 284 -0.69 17.10 -0.09
N TRP A 285 -1.37 16.49 -1.06
CA TRP A 285 -0.76 15.44 -1.89
C TRP A 285 0.36 16.01 -2.74
N GLU A 286 0.17 17.14 -3.40
CA GLU A 286 1.23 17.80 -4.17
C GLU A 286 2.45 18.15 -3.30
N GLU A 287 2.23 18.74 -2.13
CA GLU A 287 3.30 19.02 -1.16
C GLU A 287 4.05 17.74 -0.74
N GLN A 288 3.33 16.63 -0.52
CA GLN A 288 3.93 15.36 -0.12
C GLN A 288 4.71 14.71 -1.28
N ILE A 289 4.21 14.82 -2.52
CA ILE A 289 4.91 14.37 -3.73
C ILE A 289 6.24 15.13 -3.87
N ASP A 290 6.24 16.45 -3.70
CA ASP A 290 7.44 17.28 -3.78
C ASP A 290 8.48 16.89 -2.71
N ARG A 291 8.01 16.49 -1.53
CA ARG A 291 8.83 15.98 -0.42
C ARG A 291 9.26 14.53 -0.56
N SER A 292 8.80 13.78 -1.55
CA SER A 292 9.14 12.37 -1.71
C SER A 292 10.61 12.12 -2.04
N PHE A 293 11.02 10.85 -1.99
CA PHE A 293 12.36 10.40 -2.36
C PHE A 293 12.51 10.12 -3.87
N MET A 294 11.48 10.41 -4.66
CA MET A 294 11.51 10.20 -6.11
C MET A 294 12.33 11.30 -6.82
N SER A 295 12.74 11.03 -8.06
CA SER A 295 13.31 12.03 -8.97
C SER A 295 12.28 13.08 -9.38
N GLU A 296 12.74 14.28 -9.78
CA GLU A 296 11.85 15.36 -10.20
C GLU A 296 10.93 14.95 -11.37
N ALA A 297 11.46 14.21 -12.34
CA ALA A 297 10.65 13.66 -13.44
C ALA A 297 9.51 12.75 -12.94
N TYR A 298 9.77 11.88 -11.95
CA TYR A 298 8.73 11.02 -11.36
C TYR A 298 7.70 11.85 -10.60
N LYS A 299 8.11 12.89 -9.89
CA LYS A 299 7.19 13.81 -9.17
C LYS A 299 6.28 14.56 -10.13
N GLU A 300 6.83 15.11 -11.21
CA GLU A 300 6.07 15.81 -12.24
C GLU A 300 5.06 14.88 -12.92
N ASN A 301 5.48 13.68 -13.31
CA ASN A 301 4.59 12.69 -13.93
C ASN A 301 3.50 12.21 -12.96
N PHE A 302 3.82 11.98 -11.68
CA PHE A 302 2.81 11.64 -10.67
C PHE A 302 1.75 12.76 -10.58
N LYS A 303 2.18 14.02 -10.45
CA LYS A 303 1.28 15.18 -10.37
C LYS A 303 0.41 15.32 -11.63
N THR A 304 0.97 15.04 -12.81
CA THR A 304 0.21 15.06 -14.08
C THR A 304 -0.90 14.03 -14.09
N ILE A 305 -0.60 12.76 -13.76
CA ILE A 305 -1.60 11.68 -13.67
C ILE A 305 -2.69 12.06 -12.65
N LEU A 306 -2.28 12.51 -11.47
CA LEU A 306 -3.19 12.90 -10.39
C LEU A 306 -4.15 14.02 -10.81
N LYS A 307 -3.64 15.07 -11.46
CA LYS A 307 -4.45 16.21 -11.92
C LYS A 307 -5.42 15.84 -13.03
N GLU A 308 -4.98 15.04 -14.00
CA GLU A 308 -5.83 14.56 -15.09
C GLU A 308 -7.02 13.76 -14.54
N ARG A 309 -6.75 12.79 -13.67
CA ARG A 309 -7.78 11.94 -13.08
C ARG A 309 -8.68 12.71 -12.12
N MET A 310 -8.13 13.67 -11.36
CA MET A 310 -8.90 14.57 -10.51
C MET A 310 -9.87 15.45 -11.32
N HIS A 311 -9.43 15.98 -12.46
CA HIS A 311 -10.28 16.78 -13.33
C HIS A 311 -11.48 15.97 -13.83
N ARG A 312 -11.30 14.69 -14.17
CA ARG A 312 -12.37 13.79 -14.62
C ARG A 312 -13.46 13.52 -13.60
N ILE A 313 -13.14 13.56 -12.31
CA ILE A 313 -14.11 13.30 -11.24
C ILE A 313 -14.75 14.57 -10.67
N GLN A 314 -14.24 15.75 -11.03
CA GLN A 314 -14.75 17.06 -10.63
C GLN A 314 -15.72 17.67 -11.65
N ARG A 315 -15.68 17.18 -12.89
CA ARG A 315 -16.72 17.44 -13.90
C ARG A 315 -17.98 16.66 -13.57
#